data_AF-A0A9P1FUT1-F1
#
_entry.id   AF-A0A9P1FUT1-F1
#
_cell.length_a   1.000
_cell.length_b   1.000
_cell.length_c   1.000
_cell.angle_alpha   90.00
_cell.angle_beta   90.00
_cell.angle_gamma   90.00
#
_symmetry.space_group_name_H-M   'P 1'
#
loop_
_entity.id
_entity.type
_entity.pdbx_description
1 polymer ?
#
loop_
_entity_poly.entity_id
_entity_poly.type
_entity_poly.pdbx_seq_one_letter_code
_entity_poly.pdbx_strand_id
1 'polypeptide(L)'
;MTWSDLEQHNPNKAYCSQCQRLVDAKVEKVVRKKGHAQLSCKDCHNVTSMLYKNFDMAVLGWQTLSSEDLQKFYQSAHMVKDEKGKFCLTKIKACVSETLSTITRTLTKRSASGAYMPLSVYEKQGYDTKPIAEKAEWMESALFGKVYRVQTISVDHSKIDEVVRERVQSAVRKVGANKKRPAPEADEQPDEDEASMASLESSDSDDEEKAKGNKGRKAGKAKKAKAKAHKLTEEEKQTKKENQTEIKKAKALEKLLAPLLPAAKKVLKLEHTPVTLQGLVAAGKESLKQAKKFIAAADKLSAKGKKCDAWEFDAKKCAKEMKKAIEEAEQLSKLVKDLGTDGLANLAKNAVEALTDAENNKDEDGEHE
;
A
#
# COMPACT_ATOMS: atom_id res chain seq x y z
N MET A 1 34.33 -2.99 32.18
CA MET A 1 34.79 -2.24 30.99
C MET A 1 33.98 -0.97 30.93
N THR A 2 34.64 0.17 31.15
CA THR A 2 33.97 1.48 31.10
C THR A 2 33.89 1.96 29.65
N TRP A 3 32.99 2.89 29.36
CA TRP A 3 32.86 3.48 28.01
C TRP A 3 34.18 4.10 27.52
N SER A 4 34.96 4.66 28.44
CA SER A 4 36.28 5.24 28.19
C SER A 4 37.35 4.22 27.75
N ASP A 5 37.27 2.96 28.23
CA ASP A 5 38.19 1.89 27.79
C ASP A 5 37.94 1.47 26.33
N LEU A 6 36.70 1.60 25.85
CA LEU A 6 36.31 1.25 24.46
C LEU A 6 36.75 2.32 23.46
N GLU A 7 36.76 3.59 23.85
CA GLU A 7 37.23 4.71 23.01
C GLU A 7 38.75 4.73 22.85
N GLN A 8 39.50 4.48 23.93
CA GLN A 8 40.97 4.55 23.90
C GLN A 8 41.61 3.46 23.03
N HIS A 9 40.97 2.30 22.85
CA HIS A 9 41.55 1.21 22.07
C HIS A 9 41.37 1.35 20.55
N ASN A 10 40.54 2.26 20.02
CA ASN A 10 40.29 2.35 18.57
C ASN A 10 39.84 3.75 18.07
N PRO A 11 40.75 4.72 17.91
CA PRO A 11 40.41 6.10 17.52
C PRO A 11 39.81 6.28 16.12
N ASN A 12 39.78 5.22 15.30
CA ASN A 12 39.28 5.24 13.91
C ASN A 12 38.03 4.36 13.67
N LYS A 13 37.40 3.84 14.72
CA LYS A 13 36.17 3.04 14.56
C LYS A 13 34.97 3.97 14.64
N ALA A 14 34.34 4.18 13.48
CA ALA A 14 33.09 4.92 13.39
C ALA A 14 31.91 3.92 13.34
N TYR A 15 30.77 4.29 13.92
CA TYR A 15 29.60 3.44 13.92
C TYR A 15 28.70 3.72 12.73
N CYS A 16 28.12 2.67 12.14
CA CYS A 16 27.11 2.85 11.11
C CYS A 16 25.84 3.48 11.69
N SER A 17 25.35 4.54 11.07
CA SER A 17 24.09 5.21 11.42
C SER A 17 22.84 4.31 11.37
N GLN A 18 22.84 3.25 10.56
CA GLN A 18 21.67 2.39 10.34
C GLN A 18 21.65 1.17 11.28
N CYS A 19 22.78 0.49 11.46
CA CYS A 19 22.83 -0.76 12.25
C CYS A 19 23.62 -0.65 13.56
N GLN A 20 24.29 0.50 13.78
CA GLN A 20 25.18 0.78 14.91
C GLN A 20 26.33 -0.23 15.08
N ARG A 21 26.70 -0.97 14.02
CA ARG A 21 27.91 -1.81 14.03
C ARG A 21 29.14 -0.97 13.74
N LEU A 22 30.28 -1.43 14.26
CA LEU A 22 31.60 -0.84 14.01
C LEU A 22 31.94 -0.94 12.52
N VAL A 23 32.38 0.18 11.94
CA VAL A 23 32.84 0.29 10.55
C VAL A 23 34.25 0.88 10.56
N ASP A 24 35.13 0.30 9.76
CA ASP A 24 36.47 0.83 9.57
C ASP A 24 36.39 2.15 8.79
N ALA A 25 36.68 3.27 9.45
CA ALA A 25 36.57 4.60 8.85
C ALA A 25 37.74 4.95 7.90
N LYS A 26 38.64 4.00 7.62
CA LYS A 26 39.74 4.18 6.64
C LYS A 26 39.18 4.20 5.22
N VAL A 27 38.63 5.34 4.82
CA VAL A 27 38.20 5.57 3.45
C VAL A 27 38.96 6.79 2.93
N GLU A 28 40.09 6.54 2.25
CA GLU A 28 40.94 7.55 1.62
C GLU A 28 40.22 8.34 0.51
N LYS A 29 39.08 7.83 0.01
CA LYS A 29 38.26 8.48 -1.03
C LYS A 29 36.78 8.39 -0.68
N VAL A 30 36.31 9.28 0.19
CA VAL A 30 34.86 9.52 0.34
C VAL A 30 34.50 10.75 -0.49
N VAL A 31 33.67 10.59 -1.50
CA VAL A 31 33.01 11.71 -2.19
C VAL A 31 32.03 12.34 -1.20
N ARG A 32 32.47 13.40 -0.52
CA ARG A 32 31.66 14.13 0.47
C ARG A 32 30.78 15.16 -0.24
N LYS A 33 29.46 14.95 -0.27
CA LYS A 33 28.52 16.06 -0.53
C LYS A 33 28.40 16.91 0.74
N LYS A 34 28.57 18.23 0.63
CA LYS A 34 28.34 19.20 1.73
C LYS A 34 26.90 19.04 2.24
N GLY A 35 26.71 18.70 3.52
CA GLY A 35 25.37 18.73 4.14
C GLY A 35 25.16 17.72 5.27
N HIS A 36 25.01 16.43 4.96
CA HIS A 36 24.73 15.40 5.97
C HIS A 36 25.26 14.04 5.48
N ALA A 37 26.51 13.70 5.79
CA ALA A 37 27.06 12.38 5.48
C ALA A 37 26.77 11.42 6.63
N GLN A 38 25.62 10.74 6.59
CA GLN A 38 25.38 9.60 7.47
C GLN A 38 26.29 8.45 7.06
N LEU A 39 27.19 8.02 7.95
CA LEU A 39 28.06 6.87 7.69
C LEU A 39 27.19 5.60 7.62
N SER A 40 27.22 4.90 6.48
CA SER A 40 26.50 3.65 6.29
C SER A 40 27.47 2.51 5.99
N CYS A 41 27.25 1.36 6.62
CA CYS A 41 28.06 0.17 6.39
C CYS A 41 27.79 -0.40 4.99
N LYS A 42 28.78 -1.04 4.35
CA LYS A 42 28.62 -1.67 3.03
C LYS A 42 27.43 -2.65 2.99
N ASP A 43 27.26 -3.40 4.07
CA ASP A 43 26.15 -4.34 4.22
C ASP A 43 24.79 -3.65 4.29
N CYS A 44 24.70 -2.59 5.07
CA CYS A 44 23.51 -1.77 5.24
C CYS A 44 23.11 -1.18 3.89
N HIS A 45 24.08 -0.59 3.17
CA HIS A 45 23.89 -0.05 1.83
C HIS A 45 23.42 -1.12 0.83
N ASN A 46 24.00 -2.32 0.86
CA ASN A 46 23.58 -3.43 -0.01
C ASN A 46 22.15 -3.89 0.29
N VAL A 47 21.78 -4.01 1.57
CA VAL A 47 20.42 -4.37 1.99
C VAL A 47 19.44 -3.28 1.55
N THR A 48 19.74 -2.01 1.82
CA THR A 48 18.90 -0.87 1.39
C THR A 48 18.73 -0.87 -0.13
N SER A 49 19.81 -1.02 -0.91
CA SER A 49 19.74 -1.08 -2.37
C SER A 49 18.87 -2.23 -2.87
N MET A 50 18.97 -3.41 -2.24
CA MET A 50 18.10 -4.54 -2.57
C MET A 50 16.64 -4.30 -2.19
N LEU A 51 16.35 -3.63 -1.08
CA LEU A 51 14.99 -3.28 -0.68
C LEU A 51 14.35 -2.36 -1.73
N TYR A 52 14.99 -1.23 -2.06
CA TYR A 52 14.46 -0.28 -3.04
C TYR A 52 14.30 -0.88 -4.46
N LYS A 53 15.16 -1.84 -4.82
CA LYS A 53 15.09 -2.51 -6.14
C LYS A 53 13.93 -3.49 -6.23
N ASN A 54 13.69 -4.28 -5.18
CA ASN A 54 12.77 -5.42 -5.21
C ASN A 54 11.41 -5.14 -4.56
N PHE A 55 11.31 -4.13 -3.71
CA PHE A 55 10.11 -3.82 -2.95
C PHE A 55 9.64 -2.38 -3.18
N ASP A 56 8.33 -2.18 -3.07
CA ASP A 56 7.72 -0.85 -3.00
C ASP A 56 7.69 -0.37 -1.54
N MET A 57 8.57 0.58 -1.23
CA MET A 57 8.75 1.11 0.13
C MET A 57 7.50 1.87 0.64
N ALA A 58 6.71 2.46 -0.26
CA ALA A 58 5.48 3.15 0.11
C ALA A 58 4.41 2.16 0.58
N VAL A 59 4.26 1.04 -0.14
CA VAL A 59 3.31 -0.03 0.23
C VAL A 59 3.71 -0.68 1.56
N LEU A 60 5.02 -0.91 1.76
CA LEU A 60 5.53 -1.45 3.03
C LEU A 60 5.36 -0.50 4.22
N GLY A 61 5.15 0.81 3.99
CA GLY A 61 5.10 1.81 5.06
C GLY A 61 6.46 1.96 5.75
N TRP A 62 7.55 1.81 5.01
CA TRP A 62 8.89 1.76 5.59
C TRP A 62 9.31 3.11 6.22
N GLN A 63 8.75 4.22 5.72
CA GLN A 63 9.00 5.58 6.21
C GLN A 63 8.36 5.86 7.57
N THR A 64 7.32 5.11 7.95
CA THR A 64 6.62 5.31 9.23
C THR A 64 7.23 4.47 10.36
N LEU A 65 8.29 3.70 10.07
CA LEU A 65 8.95 2.87 11.06
C LEU A 65 9.87 3.70 11.96
N SER A 66 9.91 3.35 13.24
CA SER A 66 10.82 4.01 14.19
C SER A 66 12.29 3.73 13.83
N SER A 67 13.20 4.63 14.21
CA SER A 67 14.63 4.43 13.99
C SER A 67 15.14 3.17 14.70
N GLU A 68 14.58 2.82 15.85
CA GLU A 68 14.95 1.63 16.63
C GLU A 68 14.54 0.33 15.92
N ASP A 69 13.34 0.29 15.36
CA ASP A 69 12.86 -0.88 14.63
C ASP A 69 13.64 -1.08 13.34
N LEU A 70 13.97 0.01 12.64
CA LEU A 70 14.86 -0.01 11.48
C LEU A 70 16.24 -0.54 11.85
N GLN A 71 16.79 -0.11 12.98
CA GLN A 71 18.07 -0.61 13.47
C GLN A 71 18.02 -2.12 13.76
N LYS A 72 17.01 -2.60 14.47
CA LYS A 72 16.81 -4.03 14.74
C LYS A 72 16.68 -4.84 13.45
N PHE A 73 15.99 -4.29 12.46
CA PHE A 73 15.90 -4.91 11.14
C PHE A 73 17.28 -5.05 10.48
N TYR A 74 18.08 -3.98 10.40
CA TYR A 74 19.40 -4.05 9.78
C TYR A 74 20.37 -4.98 10.54
N GLN A 75 20.26 -5.02 11.86
CA GLN A 75 21.03 -5.95 12.68
C GLN A 75 20.66 -7.40 12.38
N SER A 76 19.36 -7.69 12.28
CA SER A 76 18.84 -9.02 11.92
C SER A 76 19.24 -9.40 10.50
N ALA A 77 19.05 -8.52 9.52
CA ALA A 77 19.40 -8.75 8.12
C ALA A 77 20.88 -9.11 7.93
N HIS A 78 21.77 -8.52 8.73
CA HIS A 78 23.20 -8.88 8.72
C HIS A 78 23.46 -10.31 9.19
N MET A 79 22.66 -10.85 10.13
CA MET A 79 22.82 -12.23 10.61
C MET A 79 22.39 -13.26 9.57
N VAL A 80 21.58 -12.86 8.58
CA VAL A 80 20.98 -13.80 7.62
C VAL A 80 21.76 -13.87 6.29
N LYS A 81 23.08 -13.63 6.36
CA LYS A 81 23.99 -13.86 5.24
C LYS A 81 24.14 -15.36 4.96
N ASP A 82 24.39 -15.72 3.70
CA ASP A 82 24.75 -17.09 3.35
C ASP A 82 26.20 -17.41 3.75
N GLU A 83 26.58 -18.69 3.68
CA GLU A 83 27.96 -19.18 3.89
C GLU A 83 28.99 -18.43 3.03
N LYS A 84 28.57 -17.92 1.86
CA LYS A 84 29.39 -17.11 0.95
C LYS A 84 29.43 -15.62 1.28
N GLY A 85 28.85 -15.20 2.41
CA GLY A 85 28.73 -13.81 2.83
C GLY A 85 27.78 -12.95 1.98
N LYS A 86 27.02 -13.55 1.06
CA LYS A 86 26.06 -12.85 0.20
C LYS A 86 24.67 -12.82 0.84
N PHE A 87 23.91 -11.79 0.51
CA PHE A 87 22.53 -11.65 0.95
C PHE A 87 21.56 -12.35 0.00
N CYS A 88 20.71 -13.22 0.54
CA CYS A 88 19.62 -13.84 -0.20
C CYS A 88 18.32 -13.02 -0.09
N LEU A 89 17.67 -12.76 -1.23
CA LEU A 89 16.41 -12.01 -1.28
C LEU A 89 15.29 -12.73 -0.48
N THR A 90 15.23 -14.06 -0.55
CA THR A 90 14.25 -14.87 0.17
C THR A 90 14.39 -14.70 1.68
N LYS A 91 15.63 -14.69 2.17
CA LYS A 91 15.97 -14.51 3.57
C LYS A 91 15.67 -13.08 4.06
N ILE A 92 16.01 -12.07 3.27
CA ILE A 92 15.63 -10.67 3.58
C ILE A 92 14.13 -10.47 3.57
N LYS A 93 13.40 -11.10 2.64
CA LYS A 93 11.93 -11.06 2.62
C LYS A 93 11.35 -11.64 3.90
N ALA A 94 11.93 -12.71 4.44
CA ALA A 94 11.53 -13.27 5.73
C ALA A 94 11.78 -12.26 6.87
N CYS A 95 12.97 -11.65 6.93
CA CYS A 95 13.27 -10.60 7.92
C CYS A 95 12.30 -9.42 7.84
N VAL A 96 11.99 -8.92 6.63
CA VAL A 96 11.01 -7.83 6.42
C VAL A 96 9.64 -8.23 6.96
N SER A 97 9.20 -9.47 6.69
CA SER A 97 7.91 -9.97 7.14
C SER A 97 7.85 -10.09 8.67
N GLU A 98 8.92 -10.57 9.30
CA GLU A 98 9.02 -10.71 10.75
C GLU A 98 9.05 -9.37 11.47
N THR A 99 9.83 -8.41 10.95
CA THR A 99 9.87 -7.04 11.49
C THR A 99 8.49 -6.39 11.41
N LEU A 100 7.84 -6.43 10.24
CA LEU A 100 6.50 -5.86 10.08
C LEU A 100 5.45 -6.57 10.94
N SER A 101 5.57 -7.89 11.14
CA SER A 101 4.68 -8.64 12.04
C SER A 101 4.86 -8.21 13.48
N THR A 102 6.12 -8.06 13.93
CA THR A 102 6.44 -7.59 15.29
C THR A 102 5.87 -6.20 15.54
N ILE A 103 6.07 -5.28 14.61
CA ILE A 103 5.57 -3.90 14.70
C ILE A 103 4.04 -3.88 14.64
N THR A 104 3.43 -4.68 13.78
CA THR A 104 1.96 -4.74 13.71
C THR A 104 1.37 -5.35 14.99
N ARG A 105 2.05 -6.33 15.60
CA ARG A 105 1.66 -6.90 16.90
C ARG A 105 1.77 -5.88 18.03
N THR A 106 2.79 -5.03 18.04
CA THR A 106 2.91 -3.96 19.05
C THR A 106 1.90 -2.84 18.83
N LEU A 107 1.60 -2.49 17.57
CA LEU A 107 0.65 -1.44 17.22
C LEU A 107 -0.82 -1.86 17.32
N THR A 108 -1.14 -3.13 17.06
CA THR A 108 -2.51 -3.64 17.12
C THR A 108 -2.96 -3.60 18.57
N LYS A 109 -3.63 -2.50 18.93
CA LYS A 109 -4.27 -2.33 20.22
C LYS A 109 -5.16 -3.54 20.48
N ARG A 110 -4.92 -4.13 21.65
CA ARG A 110 -5.72 -5.15 22.31
C ARG A 110 -7.19 -4.74 22.26
N SER A 111 -7.97 -5.29 21.33
CA SER A 111 -9.42 -5.13 21.39
C SER A 111 -9.91 -5.94 22.58
N ALA A 112 -10.34 -5.24 23.63
CA ALA A 112 -10.95 -5.82 24.81
C ALA A 112 -12.38 -6.27 24.46
N SER A 113 -12.51 -7.34 23.69
CA SER A 113 -13.80 -7.98 23.43
C SER A 113 -13.92 -9.22 24.30
N GLY A 114 -14.64 -9.08 25.41
CA GLY A 114 -15.15 -10.23 26.16
C GLY A 114 -16.43 -10.78 25.55
N ALA A 115 -16.57 -12.11 25.49
CA ALA A 115 -17.87 -12.76 25.30
C ALA A 115 -18.62 -12.80 26.63
N TYR A 116 -19.95 -12.69 26.62
CA TYR A 116 -20.77 -12.87 27.81
C TYR A 116 -20.87 -14.37 28.13
N MET A 117 -20.41 -14.78 29.31
CA MET A 117 -20.48 -16.17 29.77
C MET A 117 -20.96 -16.23 31.23
N PRO A 118 -21.61 -17.33 31.65
CA PRO A 118 -22.03 -17.51 33.04
C PRO A 118 -20.82 -17.77 33.96
N LEU A 119 -20.96 -17.45 35.25
CA LEU A 119 -19.89 -17.60 36.25
C LEU A 119 -19.31 -19.02 36.31
N SER A 120 -20.15 -20.04 36.11
CA SER A 120 -19.74 -21.45 36.11
C SER A 120 -18.74 -21.79 35.00
N VAL A 121 -18.75 -21.05 33.89
CA VAL A 121 -17.77 -21.23 32.80
C VAL A 121 -16.45 -20.55 33.14
N TYR A 122 -16.48 -19.37 33.77
CA TYR A 122 -15.27 -18.70 34.24
C TYR A 122 -14.57 -19.46 35.37
N GLU A 123 -15.33 -20.06 36.28
CA GLU A 123 -14.80 -20.92 37.34
C GLU A 123 -14.06 -22.14 36.77
N LYS A 124 -14.64 -22.81 35.77
CA LYS A 124 -14.00 -23.93 35.06
C LYS A 124 -12.75 -23.53 34.28
N GLN A 125 -12.69 -22.29 33.81
CA GLN A 125 -11.51 -21.74 33.15
C GLN A 125 -10.43 -21.26 34.14
N GLY A 126 -10.70 -21.32 35.45
CA GLY A 126 -9.75 -20.96 36.51
C GLY A 126 -9.72 -19.46 36.84
N TYR A 127 -10.74 -18.70 36.46
CA TYR A 127 -10.86 -17.28 36.83
C TYR A 127 -11.52 -17.13 38.21
N ASP A 128 -11.11 -16.11 38.96
CA ASP A 128 -11.73 -15.78 40.25
C ASP A 128 -13.11 -15.14 40.03
N THR A 129 -14.16 -15.83 40.48
CA THR A 129 -15.56 -15.48 40.21
C THR A 129 -16.06 -14.33 41.06
N LYS A 130 -15.45 -14.10 42.25
CA LYS A 130 -15.85 -13.02 43.17
C LYS A 130 -15.69 -11.62 42.56
N PRO A 131 -14.52 -11.22 42.03
CA PRO A 131 -14.36 -9.90 41.43
C PRO A 131 -15.17 -9.73 40.13
N ILE A 132 -15.42 -10.82 39.40
CA ILE A 132 -16.23 -10.79 38.17
C ILE A 132 -17.69 -10.47 38.51
N ALA A 133 -18.25 -11.08 39.55
CA ALA A 133 -19.63 -10.84 39.96
C ALA A 133 -19.88 -9.39 40.41
N GLU A 134 -18.87 -8.75 41.01
CA GLU A 134 -18.97 -7.38 41.57
C GLU A 134 -18.68 -6.28 40.54
N LYS A 135 -17.71 -6.47 39.63
CA LYS A 135 -17.17 -5.40 38.79
C LYS A 135 -17.42 -5.55 37.29
N ALA A 136 -17.76 -6.75 36.81
CA ALA A 136 -17.94 -6.98 35.38
C ALA A 136 -19.34 -6.57 34.90
N GLU A 137 -19.41 -6.10 33.65
CA GLU A 137 -20.69 -5.87 32.97
C GLU A 137 -21.47 -7.18 32.86
N TRP A 138 -22.75 -7.17 33.25
CA TRP A 138 -23.61 -8.34 33.17
C TRP A 138 -24.86 -8.07 32.32
N MET A 139 -25.42 -9.13 31.77
CA MET A 139 -26.65 -9.14 30.99
C MET A 139 -27.48 -10.35 31.38
N GLU A 140 -28.81 -10.23 31.30
CA GLU A 140 -29.71 -11.35 31.53
C GLU A 140 -30.00 -12.08 30.22
N SER A 141 -29.72 -13.38 30.19
CA SER A 141 -29.99 -14.26 29.06
C SER A 141 -31.14 -15.19 29.40
N ALA A 142 -32.11 -15.31 28.50
CA ALA A 142 -33.29 -16.18 28.68
C ALA A 142 -32.94 -17.65 28.94
N LEU A 143 -31.77 -18.11 28.51
CA LEU A 143 -31.34 -19.51 28.64
C LEU A 143 -30.43 -19.78 29.85
N PHE A 144 -29.65 -18.79 30.29
CA PHE A 144 -28.57 -19.00 31.25
C PHE A 144 -28.63 -18.05 32.47
N GLY A 145 -29.64 -17.20 32.56
CA GLY A 145 -29.75 -16.19 33.61
C GLY A 145 -28.67 -15.11 33.46
N LYS A 146 -28.02 -14.74 34.56
CA LYS A 146 -26.99 -13.68 34.58
C LYS A 146 -25.69 -14.16 33.93
N VAL A 147 -25.30 -13.51 32.83
CA VAL A 147 -24.04 -13.72 32.14
C VAL A 147 -23.15 -12.49 32.29
N TYR A 148 -21.85 -12.70 32.44
CA TYR A 148 -20.85 -11.65 32.71
C TYR A 148 -19.89 -11.51 31.55
N ARG A 149 -19.44 -10.29 31.28
CA ARG A 149 -18.46 -9.98 30.24
C ARG A 149 -17.12 -9.63 30.88
N VAL A 150 -16.21 -10.60 30.86
CA VAL A 150 -14.80 -10.33 31.21
C VAL A 150 -14.09 -9.84 29.97
N GLN A 151 -13.48 -8.65 30.03
CA GLN A 151 -12.67 -8.10 28.94
C GLN A 151 -11.42 -8.97 28.71
N THR A 152 -11.55 -9.96 27.84
CA THR A 152 -10.43 -10.77 27.37
C THR A 152 -9.72 -10.05 26.24
N ILE A 153 -8.41 -9.87 26.40
CA ILE A 153 -7.53 -9.42 25.35
C ILE A 153 -7.15 -10.65 24.51
N SER A 154 -7.90 -10.91 23.46
CA SER A 154 -7.51 -11.91 22.45
C SER A 154 -6.73 -11.22 21.34
N VAL A 155 -5.47 -11.58 21.15
CA VAL A 155 -4.69 -11.14 19.99
C VAL A 155 -4.56 -12.32 19.02
N ASP A 156 -5.27 -12.24 17.90
CA ASP A 156 -5.18 -13.25 16.84
C ASP A 156 -3.89 -13.06 16.03
N HIS A 157 -2.78 -13.65 16.50
CA HIS A 157 -1.46 -13.52 15.86
C HIS A 157 -1.49 -14.01 14.40
N SER A 158 -2.25 -15.07 14.10
CA SER A 158 -2.35 -15.65 12.77
C SER A 158 -2.93 -14.69 11.73
N LYS A 159 -3.95 -13.90 12.11
CA LYS A 159 -4.57 -12.91 11.20
C LYS A 159 -3.59 -11.77 10.91
N ILE A 160 -2.84 -11.33 11.92
CA ILE A 160 -1.82 -10.29 11.75
C ILE A 160 -0.74 -10.77 10.78
N ASP A 161 -0.24 -11.99 10.96
CA ASP A 161 0.80 -12.55 10.11
C ASP A 161 0.32 -12.73 8.66
N GLU A 162 -0.95 -13.07 8.44
CA GLU A 162 -1.55 -13.19 7.11
C GLU A 162 -1.66 -11.82 6.41
N VAL A 163 -2.16 -10.80 7.11
CA VAL A 163 -2.24 -9.42 6.58
C VAL A 163 -0.85 -8.89 6.24
N VAL A 164 0.14 -9.12 7.10
CA VAL A 164 1.53 -8.71 6.84
C VAL A 164 2.10 -9.48 5.66
N ARG A 165 1.83 -10.77 5.54
CA ARG A 165 2.28 -11.58 4.41
C ARG A 165 1.70 -11.08 3.09
N GLU A 166 0.40 -10.76 3.05
CA GLU A 166 -0.26 -10.17 1.88
C GLU A 166 0.33 -8.80 1.51
N ARG A 167 0.59 -7.97 2.52
CA ARG A 167 1.24 -6.67 2.33
C ARG A 167 2.65 -6.81 1.76
N VAL A 168 3.45 -7.73 2.29
CA VAL A 168 4.80 -7.97 1.77
C VAL A 168 4.73 -8.53 0.35
N GLN A 169 3.81 -9.46 0.07
CA GLN A 169 3.63 -10.03 -1.27
C GLN A 169 3.18 -8.98 -2.30
N SER A 170 2.24 -8.11 -1.96
CA SER A 170 1.80 -7.02 -2.85
C SER A 170 2.89 -5.96 -3.07
N ALA A 171 3.76 -5.74 -2.08
CA ALA A 171 4.90 -4.84 -2.19
C ALA A 171 6.08 -5.41 -3.00
N VAL A 172 6.18 -6.74 -3.19
CA VAL A 172 7.20 -7.31 -4.07
C VAL A 172 6.91 -6.85 -5.49
N ARG A 173 7.80 -6.00 -6.03
CA ARG A 173 7.71 -5.58 -7.42
C ARG A 173 7.81 -6.84 -8.28
N LYS A 174 6.90 -7.01 -9.22
CA LYS A 174 7.04 -8.04 -10.26
C LYS A 174 8.25 -7.68 -11.11
N VAL A 175 9.43 -8.12 -10.67
CA VAL A 175 10.68 -8.01 -11.41
C VAL A 175 10.60 -9.01 -12.57
N GLY A 176 9.84 -8.65 -13.60
CA GLY A 176 9.56 -9.56 -14.70
C GLY A 176 8.52 -8.99 -15.66
N ALA A 177 8.96 -8.04 -16.50
CA ALA A 177 8.50 -7.88 -17.90
C ALA A 177 9.05 -6.60 -18.56
N ASN A 178 9.43 -5.57 -17.79
CA ASN A 178 9.73 -4.25 -18.35
C ASN A 178 11.18 -4.05 -18.85
N LYS A 179 11.94 -5.13 -19.10
CA LYS A 179 13.33 -5.06 -19.59
C LYS A 179 13.50 -5.37 -21.09
N LYS A 180 12.44 -5.14 -21.87
CA LYS A 180 12.51 -4.92 -23.32
C LYS A 180 11.74 -3.64 -23.65
N ARG A 181 12.32 -2.48 -23.29
CA ARG A 181 12.10 -1.29 -24.11
C ARG A 181 13.14 -1.38 -25.22
N PRO A 182 12.76 -1.57 -26.50
CA PRO A 182 13.71 -1.33 -27.58
C PRO A 182 14.21 0.11 -27.45
N ALA A 183 15.50 0.31 -27.69
CA ALA A 183 16.08 1.63 -27.79
C ALA A 183 15.25 2.44 -28.81
N PRO A 184 14.89 3.71 -28.53
CA PRO A 184 14.36 4.55 -29.59
C PRO A 184 15.42 4.63 -30.69
N GLU A 185 15.02 4.24 -31.90
CA GLU A 185 15.81 4.45 -33.12
C GLU A 185 16.20 5.93 -33.17
N ALA A 186 17.50 6.17 -33.29
CA ALA A 186 18.05 7.48 -33.53
C ALA A 186 17.52 7.96 -34.88
N ASP A 187 16.81 9.08 -34.85
CA ASP A 187 16.42 9.82 -36.03
C ASP A 187 17.71 10.36 -36.67
N GLU A 188 18.07 9.80 -37.83
CA GLU A 188 19.16 10.29 -38.67
C GLU A 188 18.74 11.62 -39.30
N GLN A 189 19.35 12.73 -38.86
CA GLN A 189 19.54 13.88 -39.73
C GLN A 189 20.95 13.79 -40.34
N PRO A 190 21.08 13.96 -41.67
CA PRO A 190 22.37 14.18 -42.32
C PRO A 190 22.77 15.65 -42.13
N ASP A 191 24.06 15.89 -41.94
CA ASP A 191 24.85 17.08 -42.31
C ASP A 191 26.22 16.89 -41.62
N GLU A 192 27.20 16.36 -42.34
CA GLU A 192 28.26 17.15 -42.99
C GLU A 192 29.00 18.05 -41.98
N ASP A 193 30.11 17.55 -41.44
CA ASP A 193 31.38 18.29 -41.43
C ASP A 193 32.55 17.42 -41.00
N GLU A 194 33.64 17.57 -41.75
CA GLU A 194 34.95 16.98 -41.54
C GLU A 194 35.55 17.34 -40.17
N ALA A 195 36.13 16.34 -39.49
CA ALA A 195 37.48 16.49 -38.94
C ALA A 195 38.05 15.11 -38.57
N SER A 196 39.22 14.86 -39.13
CA SER A 196 40.12 13.73 -38.90
C SER A 196 40.71 13.74 -37.49
N MET A 197 40.91 12.56 -36.91
CA MET A 197 42.20 12.09 -36.38
C MET A 197 42.07 10.72 -35.69
N ALA A 198 42.51 9.71 -36.43
CA ALA A 198 43.49 8.69 -36.05
C ALA A 198 43.47 8.04 -34.64
N SER A 199 43.33 6.71 -34.71
CA SER A 199 44.23 5.72 -34.10
C SER A 199 44.12 5.43 -32.60
N LEU A 200 43.52 4.28 -32.27
CA LEU A 200 44.21 3.30 -31.42
C LEU A 200 43.64 1.90 -31.63
N GLU A 201 44.51 1.05 -32.17
CA GLU A 201 44.32 -0.34 -32.51
C GLU A 201 44.32 -1.28 -31.28
N SER A 202 43.75 -2.47 -31.53
CA SER A 202 44.13 -3.78 -30.99
C SER A 202 43.73 -4.11 -29.54
N SER A 203 42.94 -5.17 -29.36
CA SER A 203 43.48 -6.55 -29.41
C SER A 203 42.38 -7.59 -29.21
N ASP A 204 42.24 -8.44 -30.21
CA ASP A 204 41.62 -9.77 -30.16
C ASP A 204 42.41 -10.70 -29.25
N SER A 205 41.71 -11.58 -28.53
CA SER A 205 42.23 -12.89 -28.12
C SER A 205 41.05 -13.82 -27.81
N ASP A 206 40.74 -14.67 -28.79
CA ASP A 206 40.26 -16.03 -28.57
C ASP A 206 41.19 -16.78 -27.59
N ASP A 207 40.65 -17.67 -26.73
CA ASP A 207 41.04 -19.10 -26.68
C ASP A 207 40.22 -19.87 -25.62
N GLU A 208 40.40 -21.19 -25.60
CA GLU A 208 39.38 -22.22 -25.45
C GLU A 208 39.19 -22.84 -24.04
N GLU A 209 38.10 -23.60 -23.96
CA GLU A 209 38.01 -24.98 -23.44
C GLU A 209 37.93 -25.34 -21.94
N LYS A 210 37.08 -26.37 -21.77
CA LYS A 210 37.11 -27.48 -20.81
C LYS A 210 36.41 -27.34 -19.44
N ALA A 211 35.23 -27.99 -19.40
CA ALA A 211 35.04 -29.34 -18.84
C ALA A 211 34.05 -29.50 -17.66
N LYS A 212 33.05 -30.35 -17.96
CA LYS A 212 32.50 -31.47 -17.17
C LYS A 212 31.98 -31.20 -15.73
N GLY A 213 30.68 -31.41 -15.55
CA GLY A 213 30.07 -31.67 -14.24
C GLY A 213 28.64 -32.22 -14.38
N ASN A 214 28.47 -33.49 -14.06
CA ASN A 214 27.35 -34.38 -14.41
C ASN A 214 26.27 -34.46 -13.29
N LYS A 215 25.11 -35.05 -13.66
CA LYS A 215 24.11 -35.76 -12.85
C LYS A 215 22.96 -34.98 -12.19
N GLY A 216 21.83 -35.01 -12.90
CA GLY A 216 20.74 -35.92 -12.51
C GLY A 216 19.55 -35.30 -11.77
N ARG A 217 18.39 -35.24 -12.45
CA ARG A 217 17.08 -35.43 -11.80
C ARG A 217 15.98 -35.81 -12.79
N LYS A 218 15.66 -37.10 -12.73
CA LYS A 218 14.39 -37.82 -12.98
C LYS A 218 13.35 -37.12 -13.87
N ALA A 219 13.23 -37.66 -15.08
CA ALA A 219 12.11 -37.48 -15.98
C ALA A 219 10.81 -38.03 -15.36
N GLY A 220 9.91 -37.13 -14.96
CA GLY A 220 8.49 -37.43 -14.81
C GLY A 220 7.81 -37.31 -16.18
N LYS A 221 7.34 -38.43 -16.73
CA LYS A 221 6.52 -38.49 -17.94
C LYS A 221 5.18 -37.76 -17.71
N ALA A 222 5.13 -36.46 -17.97
CA ALA A 222 3.87 -35.75 -18.16
C ALA A 222 3.42 -35.93 -19.62
N LYS A 223 2.32 -36.66 -19.83
CA LYS A 223 1.64 -36.81 -21.12
C LYS A 223 1.31 -35.42 -21.67
N LYS A 224 2.08 -34.98 -22.66
CA LYS A 224 1.90 -33.71 -23.39
C LYS A 224 0.71 -33.88 -24.34
N ALA A 225 -0.50 -33.64 -23.83
CA ALA A 225 -1.66 -33.44 -24.67
C ALA A 225 -1.41 -32.17 -25.51
N LYS A 226 -1.06 -32.35 -26.78
CA LYS A 226 -0.95 -31.26 -27.75
C LYS A 226 -2.35 -30.70 -27.98
N ALA A 227 -2.74 -29.71 -27.18
CA ALA A 227 -3.89 -28.87 -27.48
C ALA A 227 -3.64 -28.20 -28.83
N LYS A 228 -4.39 -28.61 -29.86
CA LYS A 228 -4.42 -27.93 -31.15
C LYS A 228 -4.82 -26.48 -30.90
N ALA A 229 -3.88 -25.56 -31.03
CA ALA A 229 -4.17 -24.14 -30.97
C ALA A 229 -5.05 -23.80 -32.18
N HIS A 230 -6.33 -23.52 -31.93
CA HIS A 230 -7.26 -23.05 -32.95
C HIS A 230 -6.72 -21.71 -33.48
N LYS A 231 -6.37 -21.66 -34.76
CA LYS A 231 -5.86 -20.46 -35.42
C LYS A 231 -7.05 -19.50 -35.54
N LEU A 232 -7.09 -18.45 -34.70
CA LEU A 232 -8.10 -17.40 -34.75
C LEU A 232 -8.11 -16.77 -36.15
N THR A 233 -9.32 -16.58 -36.69
CA THR A 233 -9.55 -15.88 -37.95
C THR A 233 -9.19 -14.39 -37.81
N GLU A 234 -8.88 -13.70 -38.92
CA GLU A 234 -8.54 -12.26 -38.90
C GLU A 234 -9.68 -11.42 -38.30
N GLU A 235 -10.93 -11.76 -38.58
CA GLU A 235 -12.12 -11.09 -38.03
C GLU A 235 -12.22 -11.22 -36.49
N GLU A 236 -11.89 -12.39 -35.94
CA GLU A 236 -11.84 -12.59 -34.49
C GLU A 236 -10.74 -11.76 -33.82
N LYS A 237 -9.62 -11.50 -34.53
CA LYS A 237 -8.55 -10.63 -34.02
C LYS A 237 -8.98 -9.16 -34.02
N GLN A 238 -9.71 -8.72 -35.04
CA GLN A 238 -10.25 -7.37 -35.15
C GLN A 238 -11.25 -7.10 -34.01
N THR A 239 -12.25 -7.97 -33.82
CA THR A 239 -13.26 -7.83 -32.76
C THR A 239 -12.64 -7.86 -31.36
N LYS A 240 -11.56 -8.63 -31.18
CA LYS A 240 -10.82 -8.66 -29.91
C LYS A 240 -10.09 -7.34 -29.63
N LYS A 241 -9.53 -6.67 -30.65
CA LYS A 241 -8.89 -5.35 -30.48
C LYS A 241 -9.91 -4.27 -30.10
N GLU A 242 -11.06 -4.25 -30.75
CA GLU A 242 -12.15 -3.31 -30.46
C GLU A 242 -12.75 -3.52 -29.06
N ASN A 243 -13.03 -4.77 -28.67
CA ASN A 243 -13.50 -5.03 -27.31
C ASN A 243 -12.44 -4.63 -26.26
N GLN A 244 -11.15 -4.79 -26.58
CA GLN A 244 -10.07 -4.42 -25.67
C GLN A 244 -9.97 -2.91 -25.44
N THR A 245 -10.33 -2.07 -26.42
CA THR A 245 -10.38 -0.61 -26.23
C THR A 245 -11.51 -0.21 -25.28
N GLU A 246 -12.69 -0.83 -25.40
CA GLU A 246 -13.82 -0.56 -24.50
C GLU A 246 -13.56 -1.09 -23.08
N ILE A 247 -12.98 -2.29 -22.96
CA ILE A 247 -12.54 -2.83 -21.66
C ILE A 247 -11.52 -1.92 -20.99
N LYS A 248 -10.61 -1.29 -21.74
CA LYS A 248 -9.65 -0.32 -21.18
C LYS A 248 -10.36 0.91 -20.62
N LYS A 249 -11.41 1.43 -21.27
CA LYS A 249 -12.22 2.55 -20.76
C LYS A 249 -12.93 2.18 -19.46
N ALA A 250 -13.58 1.02 -19.40
CA ALA A 250 -14.24 0.53 -18.18
C ALA A 250 -13.24 0.27 -17.03
N LYS A 251 -12.05 -0.27 -17.32
CA LYS A 251 -10.98 -0.45 -16.32
C LYS A 251 -10.39 0.88 -15.84
N ALA A 252 -10.32 1.90 -16.70
CA ALA A 252 -9.90 3.23 -16.28
C ALA A 252 -10.89 3.84 -15.27
N LEU A 253 -12.20 3.60 -15.47
CA LEU A 253 -13.23 3.98 -14.51
C LEU A 253 -13.06 3.28 -13.16
N GLU A 254 -12.87 1.96 -13.17
CA GLU A 254 -12.63 1.20 -11.94
C GLU A 254 -11.39 1.74 -11.19
N LYS A 255 -10.30 2.02 -11.90
CA LYS A 255 -9.07 2.56 -11.31
C LYS A 255 -9.25 3.96 -10.71
N LEU A 256 -10.12 4.79 -11.28
CA LEU A 256 -10.38 6.15 -10.80
C LEU A 256 -11.37 6.17 -9.63
N LEU A 257 -12.46 5.40 -9.67
CA LEU A 257 -13.52 5.41 -8.65
C LEU A 257 -13.22 4.52 -7.43
N ALA A 258 -12.51 3.40 -7.61
CA ALA A 258 -12.21 2.47 -6.51
C ALA A 258 -11.51 3.13 -5.30
N PRO A 259 -10.51 4.01 -5.44
CA PRO A 259 -9.89 4.68 -4.29
C PRO A 259 -10.75 5.81 -3.70
N LEU A 260 -11.66 6.40 -4.49
CA LEU A 260 -12.51 7.51 -4.04
C LEU A 260 -13.67 7.04 -3.15
N LEU A 261 -14.21 5.85 -3.42
CA LEU A 261 -15.34 5.31 -2.65
C LEU A 261 -15.03 5.12 -1.14
N PRO A 262 -13.89 4.55 -0.72
CA PRO A 262 -13.51 4.50 0.69
C PRO A 262 -13.29 5.88 1.31
N ALA A 263 -12.69 6.82 0.56
CA ALA A 263 -12.49 8.19 1.04
C ALA A 263 -13.83 8.89 1.29
N ALA A 264 -14.73 8.87 0.32
CA ALA A 264 -16.08 9.42 0.46
C ALA A 264 -16.88 8.75 1.59
N LYS A 265 -16.74 7.43 1.78
CA LYS A 265 -17.37 6.73 2.93
C LYS A 265 -16.84 7.19 4.28
N LYS A 266 -15.57 7.60 4.39
CA LYS A 266 -15.03 8.15 5.64
C LYS A 266 -15.64 9.52 5.91
N VAL A 267 -15.72 10.35 4.88
CA VAL A 267 -16.35 11.67 4.96
C VAL A 267 -17.83 11.54 5.31
N LEU A 268 -18.57 10.60 4.72
CA LEU A 268 -19.98 10.32 5.04
C LEU A 268 -20.28 9.94 6.50
N LYS A 269 -19.26 9.60 7.30
CA LYS A 269 -19.44 9.33 8.74
C LYS A 269 -19.39 10.61 9.60
N LEU A 270 -19.08 11.75 8.99
CA LEU A 270 -19.08 13.05 9.67
C LEU A 270 -20.54 13.53 9.78
N GLU A 271 -20.88 14.13 10.92
CA GLU A 271 -22.24 14.56 11.25
C GLU A 271 -22.80 15.57 10.24
N HIS A 272 -21.94 16.38 9.62
CA HIS A 272 -22.33 17.45 8.70
C HIS A 272 -21.96 17.13 7.25
N THR A 273 -22.46 16.01 6.73
CA THR A 273 -22.17 15.61 5.35
C THR A 273 -23.14 16.20 4.35
N PRO A 274 -22.66 16.78 3.23
CA PRO A 274 -23.53 17.29 2.18
C PRO A 274 -24.40 16.15 1.60
N VAL A 275 -25.70 16.39 1.46
CA VAL A 275 -26.64 15.45 0.82
C VAL A 275 -26.19 15.09 -0.60
N THR A 276 -25.55 16.03 -1.30
CA THR A 276 -24.95 15.84 -2.63
C THR A 276 -23.90 14.75 -2.66
N LEU A 277 -23.08 14.61 -1.60
CA LEU A 277 -22.04 13.58 -1.52
C LEU A 277 -22.65 12.18 -1.40
N GLN A 278 -23.77 12.01 -0.69
CA GLN A 278 -24.47 10.73 -0.60
C GLN A 278 -24.95 10.24 -1.97
N GLY A 279 -25.56 11.15 -2.75
CA GLY A 279 -25.99 10.88 -4.12
C GLY A 279 -24.82 10.48 -5.03
N LEU A 280 -23.70 11.21 -4.97
CA LEU A 280 -22.48 10.91 -5.73
C LEU A 280 -21.87 9.56 -5.34
N VAL A 281 -21.88 9.20 -4.05
CA VAL A 281 -21.38 7.90 -3.59
C VAL A 281 -22.26 6.76 -4.07
N ALA A 282 -23.59 6.93 -4.07
CA ALA A 282 -24.52 5.94 -4.61
C ALA A 282 -24.31 5.77 -6.12
N ALA A 283 -24.26 6.87 -6.87
CA ALA A 283 -23.99 6.86 -8.31
C ALA A 283 -22.65 6.18 -8.63
N GLY A 284 -21.57 6.56 -7.93
CA GLY A 284 -20.24 5.98 -8.14
C GLY A 284 -20.18 4.47 -7.85
N LYS A 285 -20.94 3.97 -6.86
CA LYS A 285 -21.05 2.51 -6.61
C LYS A 285 -21.75 1.80 -7.76
N GLU A 286 -22.84 2.36 -8.27
CA GLU A 286 -23.59 1.73 -9.37
C GLU A 286 -22.77 1.75 -10.67
N SER A 287 -22.08 2.85 -10.99
CA SER A 287 -21.16 2.92 -12.14
C SER A 287 -20.03 1.88 -12.05
N LEU A 288 -19.47 1.66 -10.85
CA LEU A 288 -18.42 0.64 -10.66
C LEU A 288 -18.98 -0.78 -10.83
N LYS A 289 -20.20 -1.04 -10.36
CA LYS A 289 -20.91 -2.30 -10.56
C LYS A 289 -21.22 -2.55 -12.04
N GLN A 290 -21.66 -1.52 -12.77
CA GLN A 290 -21.89 -1.59 -14.21
C GLN A 290 -20.60 -1.86 -14.99
N ALA A 291 -19.49 -1.18 -14.64
CA ALA A 291 -18.20 -1.41 -15.30
C ALA A 291 -17.68 -2.84 -15.09
N LYS A 292 -17.82 -3.39 -13.87
CA LYS A 292 -17.44 -4.79 -13.60
C LYS A 292 -18.29 -5.79 -14.40
N LYS A 293 -19.60 -5.55 -14.49
CA LYS A 293 -20.50 -6.37 -15.32
C LYS A 293 -20.12 -6.29 -16.79
N PHE A 294 -19.82 -5.08 -17.28
CA PHE A 294 -19.40 -4.85 -18.66
C PHE A 294 -18.09 -5.56 -18.99
N ILE A 295 -17.06 -5.44 -18.14
CA ILE A 295 -15.78 -6.13 -18.33
C ILE A 295 -15.99 -7.65 -18.42
N ALA A 296 -16.76 -8.22 -17.49
CA ALA A 296 -17.06 -9.66 -17.50
C ALA A 296 -17.87 -10.11 -18.73
N ALA A 297 -18.79 -9.27 -19.23
CA ALA A 297 -19.56 -9.53 -20.44
C ALA A 297 -18.68 -9.43 -21.70
N ALA A 298 -17.85 -8.39 -21.80
CA ALA A 298 -16.94 -8.16 -22.92
C ALA A 298 -15.88 -9.27 -23.03
N ASP A 299 -15.35 -9.77 -21.90
CA ASP A 299 -14.43 -10.92 -21.88
C ASP A 299 -15.13 -12.20 -22.41
N LYS A 300 -16.39 -12.45 -22.02
CA LYS A 300 -17.19 -13.58 -22.52
C LYS A 300 -17.52 -13.45 -24.01
N LEU A 301 -17.81 -12.25 -24.50
CA LEU A 301 -18.08 -11.99 -25.92
C LEU A 301 -16.81 -12.12 -26.77
N SER A 302 -15.67 -11.61 -26.26
CA SER A 302 -14.37 -11.74 -26.90
C SER A 302 -13.95 -13.21 -27.08
N ALA A 303 -14.26 -14.08 -26.11
CA ALA A 303 -14.02 -15.52 -26.23
C ALA A 303 -14.88 -16.20 -27.33
N LYS A 304 -15.99 -15.56 -27.73
CA LYS A 304 -16.92 -16.05 -28.78
C LYS A 304 -16.74 -15.32 -30.12
N GLY A 305 -15.74 -14.45 -30.27
CA GLY A 305 -15.56 -13.63 -31.48
C GLY A 305 -16.65 -12.60 -31.72
N LYS A 306 -17.43 -12.22 -30.70
CA LYS A 306 -18.53 -11.23 -30.81
C LYS A 306 -18.11 -9.85 -30.33
N LYS A 307 -18.58 -8.81 -31.02
CA LYS A 307 -18.38 -7.40 -30.65
C LYS A 307 -19.20 -7.04 -29.41
N CYS A 308 -18.63 -6.25 -28.50
CA CYS A 308 -19.35 -5.69 -27.34
C CYS A 308 -19.91 -4.31 -27.66
N ASP A 309 -20.94 -3.91 -26.92
CA ASP A 309 -21.50 -2.56 -26.98
C ASP A 309 -20.46 -1.51 -26.56
N ALA A 310 -20.61 -0.29 -27.06
CA ALA A 310 -19.71 0.82 -26.72
C ALA A 310 -19.89 1.23 -25.24
N TRP A 311 -18.78 1.52 -24.56
CA TRP A 311 -18.83 2.02 -23.18
C TRP A 311 -18.99 3.54 -23.17
N GLU A 312 -20.22 4.01 -22.95
CA GLU A 312 -20.60 5.44 -22.97
C GLU A 312 -20.69 6.06 -21.57
N PHE A 313 -19.69 5.83 -20.71
CA PHE A 313 -19.65 6.49 -19.40
C PHE A 313 -18.39 7.35 -19.26
N ASP A 314 -18.59 8.65 -19.02
CA ASP A 314 -17.49 9.59 -18.75
C ASP A 314 -16.95 9.41 -17.32
N ALA A 315 -15.99 8.50 -17.22
CA ALA A 315 -15.28 8.20 -15.98
C ALA A 315 -14.57 9.43 -15.38
N LYS A 316 -14.09 10.35 -16.22
CA LYS A 316 -13.30 11.49 -15.76
C LYS A 316 -14.20 12.53 -15.10
N LYS A 317 -15.36 12.82 -15.69
CA LYS A 317 -16.33 13.77 -15.13
C LYS A 317 -16.83 13.31 -13.76
N CYS A 318 -17.31 12.08 -13.66
CA CYS A 318 -17.80 11.52 -12.38
C CYS A 318 -16.71 11.50 -11.30
N ALA A 319 -15.48 11.07 -11.64
CA ALA A 319 -14.38 11.07 -10.68
C ALA A 319 -13.95 12.49 -10.25
N LYS A 320 -14.04 13.48 -11.14
CA LYS A 320 -13.73 14.89 -10.83
C LYS A 320 -14.77 15.48 -9.89
N GLU A 321 -16.05 15.27 -10.16
CA GLU A 321 -17.17 15.72 -9.30
C GLU A 321 -17.09 15.09 -7.91
N MET A 322 -16.81 13.77 -7.85
CA MET A 322 -16.66 13.07 -6.57
C MET A 322 -15.45 13.57 -5.76
N LYS A 323 -14.30 13.84 -6.41
CA LYS A 323 -13.14 14.43 -5.73
C LYS A 323 -13.46 15.82 -5.16
N LYS A 324 -14.09 16.68 -5.96
CA LYS A 324 -14.48 18.03 -5.54
C LYS A 324 -15.41 17.98 -4.33
N ALA A 325 -16.42 17.11 -4.36
CA ALA A 325 -17.37 16.97 -3.24
C ALA A 325 -16.72 16.41 -1.96
N ILE A 326 -15.72 15.51 -2.09
CA ILE A 326 -14.93 15.02 -0.95
C ILE A 326 -14.14 16.18 -0.32
N GLU A 327 -13.45 16.97 -1.16
CA GLU A 327 -12.63 18.10 -0.70
C GLU A 327 -13.48 19.19 -0.03
N GLU A 328 -14.62 19.56 -0.62
CA GLU A 328 -15.57 20.51 -0.03
C GLU A 328 -16.09 20.03 1.34
N ALA A 329 -16.40 18.75 1.48
CA ALA A 329 -16.88 18.18 2.74
C ALA A 329 -15.78 18.07 3.81
N GLU A 330 -14.53 17.81 3.43
CA GLU A 330 -13.38 17.85 4.34
C GLU A 330 -13.08 19.28 4.81
N GLN A 331 -13.16 20.27 3.90
CA GLN A 331 -13.03 21.69 4.23
C GLN A 331 -14.15 22.14 5.18
N LEU A 332 -15.40 21.76 4.91
CA LEU A 332 -16.53 22.06 5.80
C LEU A 332 -16.33 21.43 7.18
N SER A 333 -15.91 20.18 7.24
CA SER A 333 -15.63 19.51 8.52
C SER A 333 -14.51 20.19 9.30
N LYS A 334 -13.50 20.75 8.61
CA LYS A 334 -12.43 21.51 9.25
C LYS A 334 -12.98 22.82 9.83
N LEU A 335 -13.76 23.58 9.04
CA LEU A 335 -14.37 24.83 9.50
C LEU A 335 -15.29 24.61 10.71
N VAL A 336 -16.11 23.56 10.69
CA VAL A 336 -16.98 23.20 11.83
C VAL A 336 -16.17 22.90 13.09
N LYS A 337 -15.01 22.24 12.96
CA LYS A 337 -14.12 21.99 14.10
C LYS A 337 -13.45 23.25 14.61
N ASP A 338 -13.01 24.12 13.70
CA ASP A 338 -12.33 25.37 14.05
C ASP A 338 -13.29 26.37 14.72
N LEU A 339 -14.57 26.36 14.35
CA LEU A 339 -15.62 27.19 14.98
C LEU A 339 -15.97 26.71 16.40
N GLY A 340 -15.86 25.41 16.68
CA GLY A 340 -16.31 24.82 17.95
C GLY A 340 -17.82 24.93 18.16
N THR A 341 -18.30 24.50 19.32
CA THR A 341 -19.74 24.55 19.66
C THR A 341 -20.26 25.97 19.78
N ASP A 342 -19.44 26.86 20.35
CA ASP A 342 -19.81 28.24 20.63
C ASP A 342 -19.86 29.06 19.33
N GLY A 343 -18.91 28.83 18.41
CA GLY A 343 -18.93 29.46 17.10
C GLY A 343 -20.12 29.02 16.26
N LEU A 344 -20.51 27.74 16.32
CA LEU A 344 -21.71 27.25 15.64
C LEU A 344 -22.99 27.84 16.23
N ALA A 345 -23.08 27.95 17.56
CA ALA A 345 -24.23 28.58 18.22
C ALA A 345 -24.37 30.06 17.82
N ASN A 346 -23.26 30.80 17.78
CA ASN A 346 -23.26 32.20 17.33
C ASN A 346 -23.64 32.33 15.86
N LEU A 347 -23.15 31.43 14.99
CA LEU A 347 -23.48 31.46 13.57
C LEU A 347 -24.95 31.12 13.32
N ALA A 348 -25.52 30.19 14.08
CA ALA A 348 -26.95 29.90 14.05
C ALA A 348 -27.79 31.09 14.54
N LYS A 349 -27.36 31.75 15.63
CA LYS A 349 -28.03 32.95 16.14
C LYS A 349 -28.04 34.09 15.13
N ASN A 350 -26.88 34.39 14.53
CA ASN A 350 -26.76 35.42 13.49
C ASN A 350 -27.59 35.10 12.24
N ALA A 351 -27.73 33.81 11.88
CA ALA A 351 -28.57 33.41 10.76
C ALA A 351 -30.06 33.62 11.05
N VAL A 352 -30.52 33.37 12.28
CA VAL A 352 -31.90 33.65 12.69
C VAL A 352 -32.15 35.16 12.73
N GLU A 353 -31.24 35.93 13.33
CA GLU A 353 -31.33 37.40 13.39
C GLU A 353 -31.42 38.00 11.96
N ALA A 354 -30.58 37.54 11.03
CA ALA A 354 -30.61 38.00 9.63
C ALA A 354 -31.91 37.63 8.87
N LEU A 355 -32.53 36.49 9.19
CA LEU A 355 -33.82 36.10 8.60
C LEU A 355 -34.96 36.97 9.15
N THR A 356 -34.97 37.24 10.46
CA THR A 356 -35.97 38.15 11.06
C THR A 356 -35.84 39.57 10.53
N ASP A 357 -34.62 40.07 10.32
CA ASP A 357 -34.40 41.40 9.74
C ASP A 357 -34.88 41.45 8.28
N ALA A 358 -34.72 40.37 7.52
CA ALA A 358 -35.20 40.29 6.14
C ALA A 358 -36.73 40.18 6.02
N GLU A 359 -37.40 39.61 7.02
CA GLU A 359 -38.87 39.58 7.10
C GLU A 359 -39.41 40.97 7.48
N ASN A 360 -38.86 41.62 8.50
CA ASN A 360 -39.28 42.95 8.92
C ASN A 360 -39.09 44.01 7.81
N ASN A 361 -38.02 43.93 7.01
CA ASN A 361 -37.82 44.85 5.88
C ASN A 361 -38.78 44.63 4.70
N LYS A 362 -39.42 43.46 4.58
CA LYS A 362 -40.40 43.22 3.49
C LYS A 362 -41.74 43.89 3.74
N ASP A 363 -42.07 44.17 5.00
CA ASP A 363 -43.35 44.79 5.36
C ASP A 363 -43.33 46.32 5.22
N GLU A 364 -42.14 46.95 5.23
CA GLU A 364 -42.02 48.42 5.09
C GLU A 364 -42.14 48.92 3.64
N ASP A 365 -41.87 48.07 2.63
CA ASP A 365 -41.99 48.44 1.21
C ASP A 365 -43.42 48.28 0.65
N GLY A 366 -44.38 47.81 1.46
CA GLY A 366 -45.75 47.50 1.03
C GLY A 366 -46.81 48.59 1.26
N GLU A 367 -46.50 49.69 1.96
CA GLU A 367 -47.47 50.76 2.28
C GLU A 367 -47.37 52.01 1.38
N HIS A 368 -46.66 51.93 0.25
CA HIS A 368 -46.55 53.01 -0.74
C HIS A 368 -47.06 52.61 -2.14
N GLU A 369 -48.23 51.96 -2.22
CA GLU A 369 -49.08 51.93 -3.43
C GLU A 369 -50.43 52.61 -3.21
#